data_AF-A0A9D6KUI2-F1
#
_entry.id   AF-A0A9D6KUI2-F1
#
_cell.length_a   1.000
_cell.length_b   1.000
_cell.length_c   1.000
_cell.angle_alpha   90.00
_cell.angle_beta   90.00
_cell.angle_gamma   90.00
#
_symmetry.space_group_name_H-M   'P 1'
#
loop_
_entity.id
_entity.type
_entity.pdbx_description
1 polymer ?
#
loop_
_entity_poly.entity_id
_entity_poly.type
_entity_poly.pdbx_seq_one_letter_code
_entity_poly.pdbx_strand_id
1 'polypeptide(L)'
;MALDPSLLWYVLPLVGIVGFYIVRRGRRENEARLAREAALEAGLDQPTSLHPKIDPLKCIGCGACVAACPEGDVLGRISGKAVLISPTECIGHGACRTACPVDAIQLVFGTEKRGIELPHVGPDFQTNVPGVFIAGELGGMGLIRNAIEQGRQAVDEIARLPRAHGADYDLVIVGAGPAGISASLAAQQHGLNYLTIEQETFGGTVAHFPRNKLVMTQPATLPGYGEVKFREINKESLLEFWSNVVRDSGANIIYDERVTRIEDVSGVFSIATTQREVRAGSVLLAIGRRGTPRALDVPGEDLPHVVYRLIDPEQYAGMRVLVVGGGDSALEAAASLVEETDAEVILAYRGAALGRAKPRNRERIARAAESGALRLLLSTNIIQIEPENVLLERNGRQRHFPNDAVIICAGGVLPTDFLRSIGINIQTKYGTA
;
A
#
# COMPACT_ATOMS: atom_id res chain seq x y z
N MET A 1 -18.83 64.11 4.31
CA MET A 1 -18.32 63.31 5.44
C MET A 1 -16.86 63.05 5.15
N ALA A 2 -15.94 63.78 5.81
CA ALA A 2 -14.51 63.55 5.63
C ALA A 2 -14.14 62.27 6.39
N LEU A 3 -13.49 61.31 5.71
CA LEU A 3 -12.97 60.10 6.35
C LEU A 3 -11.90 60.50 7.36
N ASP A 4 -12.03 60.03 8.60
CA ASP A 4 -11.06 60.27 9.67
C ASP A 4 -9.68 59.70 9.24
N PRO A 5 -8.60 60.50 9.21
CA PRO A 5 -7.25 60.04 8.90
C PRO A 5 -6.77 58.86 9.74
N SER A 6 -7.35 58.65 10.93
CA SER A 6 -7.07 57.50 11.79
C SER A 6 -7.44 56.15 11.14
N LEU A 7 -8.39 56.12 10.20
CA LEU A 7 -8.78 54.93 9.43
C LEU A 7 -7.63 54.38 8.57
N LEU A 8 -6.70 55.23 8.11
CA LEU A 8 -5.59 54.80 7.26
C LEU A 8 -4.66 53.82 7.97
N TRP A 9 -4.50 53.95 9.30
CA TRP A 9 -3.72 53.03 10.13
C TRP A 9 -4.28 51.61 10.17
N TYR A 10 -5.59 51.44 9.93
CA TYR A 10 -6.25 50.14 9.89
C TYR A 10 -6.41 49.62 8.45
N VAL A 11 -6.70 50.50 7.50
CA VAL A 11 -6.93 50.15 6.10
C VAL A 11 -5.63 49.69 5.42
N LEU A 12 -4.50 50.36 5.65
CA LEU A 12 -3.24 50.02 4.98
C LEU A 12 -2.74 48.59 5.34
N PRO A 13 -2.69 48.18 6.63
CA PRO A 13 -2.36 46.80 6.98
C PRO A 13 -3.38 45.79 6.44
N LEU A 14 -4.68 46.11 6.47
CA LEU A 14 -5.73 45.23 5.96
C LEU A 14 -5.58 45.00 4.45
N VAL A 15 -5.35 46.05 3.67
CA VAL A 15 -5.07 45.95 2.23
C VAL A 15 -3.80 45.13 1.98
N GLY A 16 -2.75 45.32 2.78
CA GLY A 16 -1.53 44.52 2.71
C GLY A 16 -1.78 43.03 2.95
N ILE A 17 -2.56 42.69 3.99
CA ILE A 17 -2.93 41.31 4.33
C ILE A 17 -3.80 40.68 3.24
N VAL A 18 -4.80 41.40 2.75
CA VAL A 18 -5.70 40.94 1.67
C VAL A 18 -4.92 40.76 0.37
N GLY A 19 -4.06 41.71 0.00
CA GLY A 19 -3.20 41.63 -1.17
C GLY A 19 -2.26 40.44 -1.10
N PHE A 20 -1.57 40.25 0.04
CA PHE A 20 -0.72 39.08 0.27
C PHE A 20 -1.50 37.77 0.17
N TYR A 21 -2.69 37.71 0.76
CA TYR A 21 -3.57 36.53 0.67
C TYR A 21 -3.97 36.22 -0.77
N ILE A 22 -4.37 37.23 -1.56
CA ILE A 22 -4.76 37.05 -2.97
C ILE A 22 -3.56 36.55 -3.80
N VAL A 23 -2.38 37.16 -3.65
CA VAL A 23 -1.17 36.75 -4.37
C VAL A 23 -0.77 35.33 -3.98
N ARG A 24 -0.73 35.01 -2.69
CA ARG A 24 -0.39 33.67 -2.20
C ARG A 24 -1.40 32.62 -2.68
N ARG A 25 -2.69 32.96 -2.68
CA ARG A 25 -3.75 32.10 -3.22
C ARG A 25 -3.56 31.85 -4.71
N GLY A 26 -3.32 32.90 -5.50
CA GLY A 26 -3.08 32.78 -6.94
C GLY A 26 -1.87 31.92 -7.28
N ARG A 27 -0.77 32.06 -6.53
CA ARG A 27 0.42 31.20 -6.67
C ARG A 27 0.11 29.73 -6.43
N ARG A 28 -0.53 29.41 -5.28
CA ARG A 28 -0.90 28.02 -4.93
C ARG A 28 -1.88 27.39 -5.93
N GLU A 29 -2.82 28.19 -6.45
CA GLU A 29 -3.75 27.72 -7.47
C GLU A 29 -3.04 27.44 -8.81
N ASN A 30 -2.07 28.28 -9.18
CA ASN A 30 -1.24 28.04 -10.36
C ASN A 30 -0.35 26.79 -10.19
N GLU A 31 0.28 26.60 -9.04
CA GLU A 31 1.03 25.39 -8.70
C GLU A 31 0.16 24.13 -8.80
N ALA A 32 -1.05 24.17 -8.23
CA ALA A 32 -2.01 23.08 -8.30
C ALA A 32 -2.44 22.76 -9.75
N ARG A 33 -2.62 23.79 -10.59
CA ARG A 33 -2.94 23.61 -12.01
C ARG A 33 -1.79 22.93 -12.76
N LEU A 34 -0.56 23.42 -12.58
CA LEU A 34 0.64 22.86 -13.22
C LEU A 34 0.86 21.40 -12.80
N ALA A 35 0.70 21.09 -11.51
CA ALA A 35 0.80 19.72 -11.01
C ALA A 35 -0.23 18.78 -11.67
N ARG A 36 -1.48 19.26 -11.80
CA ARG A 36 -2.55 18.49 -12.47
C ARG A 36 -2.28 18.29 -13.96
N GLU A 37 -1.80 19.32 -14.66
CA GLU A 37 -1.43 19.24 -16.08
C GLU A 37 -0.28 18.24 -16.27
N ALA A 38 0.76 18.31 -15.44
CA ALA A 38 1.87 17.36 -15.47
C ALA A 38 1.42 15.91 -15.19
N ALA A 39 0.47 15.70 -14.26
CA ALA A 39 -0.10 14.38 -14.01
C ALA A 39 -0.90 13.86 -15.22
N LEU A 40 -1.66 14.73 -15.90
CA LEU A 40 -2.41 14.37 -17.12
C LEU A 40 -1.47 14.02 -18.28
N GLU A 41 -0.45 14.83 -18.54
CA GLU A 41 0.55 14.57 -19.58
C GLU A 41 1.32 13.27 -19.34
N ALA A 42 1.58 12.94 -18.07
CA ALA A 42 2.22 11.70 -17.68
C ALA A 42 1.29 10.47 -17.71
N GLY A 43 -0.03 10.64 -17.92
CA GLY A 43 -1.01 9.55 -17.80
C GLY A 43 -1.17 9.03 -16.37
N LEU A 44 -0.86 9.86 -15.37
CA LEU A 44 -0.95 9.58 -13.94
C LEU A 44 -2.18 10.27 -13.30
N ASP A 45 -3.20 10.56 -14.10
CA ASP A 45 -4.44 11.23 -13.70
C ASP A 45 -5.46 10.31 -13.04
N GLN A 46 -5.15 9.02 -12.92
CA GLN A 46 -6.03 8.02 -12.35
C GLN A 46 -5.44 7.44 -11.05
N PRO A 47 -6.13 7.58 -9.91
CA PRO A 47 -5.72 6.99 -8.65
C PRO A 47 -5.62 5.46 -8.77
N THR A 48 -4.77 4.87 -7.94
CA THR A 48 -4.46 3.43 -7.96
C THR A 48 -5.42 2.61 -7.10
N SER A 49 -6.02 3.23 -6.09
CA SER A 49 -6.84 2.55 -5.08
C SER A 49 -8.06 3.39 -4.62
N LEU A 50 -8.40 3.29 -3.34
CA LEU A 50 -9.36 4.14 -2.65
C LEU A 50 -8.92 5.61 -2.71
N HIS A 51 -9.81 6.50 -3.09
CA HIS A 51 -9.49 7.93 -3.22
C HIS A 51 -10.71 8.83 -2.98
N PRO A 52 -10.52 10.13 -2.71
CA PRO A 52 -11.62 11.06 -2.54
C PRO A 52 -12.25 11.48 -3.87
N LYS A 53 -13.56 11.23 -4.01
CA LYS A 53 -14.43 11.87 -5.00
C LYS A 53 -15.02 13.14 -4.38
N ILE A 54 -14.77 14.28 -5.01
CA ILE A 54 -15.17 15.60 -4.50
C ILE A 54 -16.40 16.08 -5.27
N ASP A 55 -17.46 16.43 -4.55
CA ASP A 55 -18.65 17.06 -5.11
C ASP A 55 -18.41 18.58 -5.26
N PRO A 56 -18.31 19.12 -6.49
CA PRO A 56 -18.04 20.52 -6.72
C PRO A 56 -19.21 21.43 -6.31
N LEU A 57 -20.44 20.92 -6.23
CA LEU A 57 -21.61 21.70 -5.82
C LEU A 57 -21.60 21.94 -4.31
N LYS A 58 -21.19 20.94 -3.52
CA LYS A 58 -21.03 21.07 -2.07
C LYS A 58 -19.73 21.75 -1.65
N CYS A 59 -18.66 21.61 -2.44
CA CYS A 59 -17.35 22.12 -2.07
C CYS A 59 -17.34 23.66 -1.95
N ILE A 60 -17.13 24.17 -0.74
CA ILE A 60 -16.98 25.62 -0.47
C ILE A 60 -15.56 26.14 -0.73
N GLY A 61 -14.63 25.27 -1.12
CA GLY A 61 -13.27 25.69 -1.46
C GLY A 61 -12.42 26.14 -0.28
N CYS A 62 -12.72 25.75 0.97
CA CYS A 62 -11.96 26.23 2.13
C CYS A 62 -10.48 25.75 2.15
N GLY A 63 -10.17 24.62 1.51
CA GLY A 63 -8.83 24.03 1.48
C GLY A 63 -8.43 23.20 2.70
N ALA A 64 -9.37 22.93 3.63
CA ALA A 64 -9.10 22.09 4.79
C ALA A 64 -8.61 20.68 4.40
N CYS A 65 -9.21 20.10 3.36
CA CYS A 65 -8.82 18.80 2.83
C CYS A 65 -7.40 18.78 2.20
N VAL A 66 -6.96 19.89 1.60
CA VAL A 66 -5.60 20.05 1.07
C VAL A 66 -4.60 20.09 2.22
N ALA A 67 -4.87 20.92 3.24
CA ALA A 67 -4.01 21.04 4.42
C ALA A 67 -3.95 19.76 5.28
N ALA A 68 -5.01 18.94 5.26
CA ALA A 68 -5.09 17.69 6.00
C ALA A 68 -4.42 16.50 5.30
N CYS A 69 -3.97 16.65 4.05
CA CYS A 69 -3.32 15.57 3.32
C CYS A 69 -1.86 15.42 3.79
N PRO A 70 -1.48 14.29 4.41
CA PRO A 70 -0.10 14.04 4.85
C PRO A 70 0.87 13.90 3.68
N GLU A 71 0.37 13.46 2.51
CA GLU A 71 1.16 13.33 1.28
C GLU A 71 1.44 14.69 0.61
N GLY A 72 0.78 15.78 1.05
CA GLY A 72 1.01 17.16 0.60
C GLY A 72 0.43 17.51 -0.78
N ASP A 73 0.78 16.75 -1.82
CA ASP A 73 0.58 17.12 -3.22
C ASP A 73 -0.50 16.29 -3.95
N VAL A 74 -1.38 15.62 -3.19
CA VAL A 74 -2.49 14.83 -3.76
C VAL A 74 -3.66 15.74 -4.17
N LEU A 75 -3.96 16.75 -3.34
CA LEU A 75 -5.11 17.64 -3.48
C LEU A 75 -4.64 19.09 -3.65
N GLY A 76 -5.28 19.80 -4.58
CA GLY A 76 -5.06 21.23 -4.80
C GLY A 76 -6.38 21.99 -4.86
N ARG A 77 -6.29 23.33 -4.93
CA ARG A 77 -7.46 24.19 -5.17
C ARG A 77 -7.35 24.81 -6.56
N ILE A 78 -8.33 24.53 -7.41
CA ILE A 78 -8.44 25.08 -8.77
C ILE A 78 -9.84 25.68 -8.93
N SER A 79 -9.91 26.91 -9.40
CA SER A 79 -11.15 27.69 -9.57
C SER A 79 -12.01 27.71 -8.30
N GLY A 80 -11.37 27.80 -7.14
CA GLY A 80 -12.04 27.81 -5.85
C GLY A 80 -12.63 26.46 -5.41
N LYS A 81 -12.32 25.35 -6.08
CA LYS A 81 -12.77 24.00 -5.70
C LYS A 81 -11.58 23.10 -5.39
N ALA A 82 -11.77 22.14 -4.49
CA ALA A 82 -10.76 21.11 -4.25
C ALA A 82 -10.75 20.11 -5.41
N VAL A 83 -9.56 19.74 -5.89
CA VAL A 83 -9.36 18.84 -7.02
C VAL A 83 -8.17 17.93 -6.73
N LEU A 84 -8.23 16.68 -7.19
CA LEU A 84 -7.05 15.80 -7.20
C LEU A 84 -6.05 16.30 -8.25
N ILE A 85 -4.87 16.69 -7.80
CA ILE A 85 -3.79 17.20 -8.67
C ILE A 85 -2.74 16.11 -8.95
N SER A 86 -2.49 15.21 -8.01
CA SER A 86 -1.62 14.04 -8.18
C SER A 86 -2.33 12.77 -7.69
N PRO A 87 -3.30 12.23 -8.44
CA PRO A 87 -4.17 11.16 -7.97
C PRO A 87 -3.43 9.87 -7.59
N THR A 88 -2.33 9.55 -8.27
CA THR A 88 -1.50 8.36 -8.03
C THR A 88 -0.71 8.41 -6.73
N GLU A 89 -0.53 9.60 -6.14
CA GLU A 89 0.06 9.79 -4.81
C GLU A 89 -0.94 9.48 -3.69
N CYS A 90 -2.23 9.37 -4.00
CA CYS A 90 -3.24 9.14 -2.98
C CYS A 90 -3.15 7.72 -2.41
N ILE A 91 -2.91 7.61 -1.10
CA ILE A 91 -2.90 6.34 -0.37
C ILE A 91 -4.28 5.97 0.22
N GLY A 92 -5.33 6.76 -0.05
CA GLY A 92 -6.69 6.46 0.41
C GLY A 92 -6.95 6.57 1.92
N HIS A 93 -6.08 7.27 2.65
CA HIS A 93 -6.16 7.38 4.12
C HIS A 93 -7.40 8.13 4.65
N GLY A 94 -8.07 8.93 3.81
CA GLY A 94 -9.35 9.54 4.14
C GLY A 94 -9.32 10.80 5.01
N ALA A 95 -8.17 11.33 5.41
CA ALA A 95 -8.12 12.54 6.25
C ALA A 95 -8.76 13.76 5.57
N CYS A 96 -8.72 13.81 4.23
CA CYS A 96 -9.42 14.82 3.44
C CYS A 96 -10.95 14.79 3.65
N ARG A 97 -11.55 13.59 3.76
CA ARG A 97 -12.98 13.41 4.07
C ARG A 97 -13.29 13.92 5.47
N THR A 98 -12.51 13.50 6.47
CA THR A 98 -12.70 13.92 7.86
C THR A 98 -12.54 15.44 8.05
N ALA A 99 -11.62 16.06 7.30
CA ALA A 99 -11.38 17.50 7.38
C ALA A 99 -12.40 18.35 6.61
N CYS A 100 -13.30 17.75 5.83
CA CYS A 100 -14.26 18.50 5.02
C CYS A 100 -15.43 18.98 5.89
N PRO A 101 -15.62 20.31 6.10
CA PRO A 101 -16.67 20.81 6.99
C PRO A 101 -18.09 20.76 6.40
N VAL A 102 -18.21 20.35 5.13
CA VAL A 102 -19.46 20.37 4.35
C VAL A 102 -19.76 19.03 3.67
N ASP A 103 -19.07 17.97 4.10
CA ASP A 103 -19.24 16.60 3.58
C ASP A 103 -19.25 16.50 2.04
N ALA A 104 -18.42 17.32 1.39
CA ALA A 104 -18.27 17.34 -0.07
C ALA A 104 -17.38 16.20 -0.58
N ILE A 105 -16.83 15.35 0.30
CA ILE A 105 -15.85 14.32 -0.06
C ILE A 105 -16.36 12.94 0.33
N GLN A 106 -16.47 12.07 -0.66
CA GLN A 106 -16.74 10.64 -0.46
C GLN A 106 -15.50 9.84 -0.86
N LEU A 107 -15.18 8.77 -0.14
CA LEU A 107 -14.13 7.85 -0.57
C LEU A 107 -14.75 6.79 -1.48
N VAL A 108 -14.12 6.53 -2.61
CA VAL A 108 -14.60 5.58 -3.62
C VAL A 108 -13.48 4.67 -4.11
N PHE A 109 -13.83 3.45 -4.52
CA PHE A 109 -12.94 2.47 -5.12
C PHE A 109 -12.96 2.56 -6.64
N GLY A 110 -11.77 2.74 -7.22
CA GLY A 110 -11.59 2.85 -8.66
C GLY A 110 -12.20 4.12 -9.23
N THR A 111 -11.93 4.41 -10.48
CA THR A 111 -12.57 5.53 -11.21
C THR A 111 -13.53 5.01 -12.26
N GLU A 112 -14.22 5.92 -12.93
CA GLU A 112 -15.04 5.61 -14.11
C GLU A 112 -14.22 4.93 -15.23
N LYS A 113 -12.92 5.24 -15.32
CA LYS A 113 -12.02 4.70 -16.34
C LYS A 113 -11.22 3.48 -15.86
N ARG A 114 -10.92 3.41 -14.56
CA ARG A 114 -10.03 2.40 -13.97
C ARG A 114 -10.75 1.65 -12.86
N GLY A 115 -11.17 0.43 -13.18
CA GLY A 115 -11.77 -0.47 -12.21
C GLY A 115 -10.76 -1.03 -11.21
N ILE A 116 -11.24 -1.42 -10.04
CA ILE A 116 -10.46 -2.15 -9.04
C ILE A 116 -11.21 -3.42 -8.67
N GLU A 117 -10.51 -4.56 -8.78
CA GLU A 117 -11.00 -5.83 -8.31
C GLU A 117 -10.94 -5.90 -6.78
N LEU A 118 -12.09 -6.19 -6.17
CA LEU A 118 -12.25 -6.42 -4.74
C LEU A 118 -13.15 -7.64 -4.53
N PRO A 119 -12.89 -8.47 -3.51
CA PRO A 119 -13.82 -9.52 -3.14
C PRO A 119 -15.12 -8.92 -2.58
N HIS A 120 -16.20 -9.68 -2.71
CA HIS A 120 -17.45 -9.38 -2.02
C HIS A 120 -17.27 -9.56 -0.51
N VAL A 121 -17.56 -8.50 0.25
CA VAL A 121 -17.53 -8.49 1.72
C VAL A 121 -18.80 -7.80 2.20
N GLY A 122 -19.57 -8.49 3.05
CA GLY A 122 -20.77 -7.97 3.68
C GLY A 122 -20.44 -6.99 4.83
N PRO A 123 -21.45 -6.29 5.38
CA PRO A 123 -21.26 -5.40 6.54
C PRO A 123 -20.75 -6.11 7.80
N ASP A 124 -20.96 -7.42 7.88
CA ASP A 124 -20.52 -8.35 8.93
C ASP A 124 -19.15 -9.00 8.63
N PHE A 125 -18.43 -8.49 7.63
CA PHE A 125 -17.15 -9.02 7.14
C PHE A 125 -17.21 -10.40 6.47
N GLN A 126 -18.40 -11.00 6.36
CA GLN A 126 -18.55 -12.30 5.71
C GLN A 126 -18.54 -12.15 4.19
N THR A 127 -17.97 -13.13 3.50
CA THR A 127 -17.99 -13.18 2.03
C THR A 127 -19.30 -13.80 1.54
N ASN A 128 -19.43 -14.02 0.24
CA ASN A 128 -20.54 -14.83 -0.30
C ASN A 128 -20.41 -16.33 0.03
N VAL A 129 -19.29 -16.77 0.62
CA VAL A 129 -19.09 -18.12 1.13
C VAL A 129 -19.34 -18.07 2.64
N PRO A 130 -20.46 -18.65 3.14
CA PRO A 130 -20.79 -18.62 4.56
C PRO A 130 -19.67 -19.21 5.41
N GLY A 131 -19.29 -18.54 6.51
CA GLY A 131 -18.18 -18.97 7.38
C GLY A 131 -16.78 -18.53 6.92
N VAL A 132 -16.65 -17.91 5.73
CA VAL A 132 -15.42 -17.27 5.27
C VAL A 132 -15.55 -15.75 5.37
N PHE A 133 -14.62 -15.12 6.08
CA PHE A 133 -14.59 -13.70 6.38
C PHE A 133 -13.34 -13.05 5.79
N ILE A 134 -13.39 -11.74 5.53
CA ILE A 134 -12.26 -10.95 5.03
C ILE A 134 -12.07 -9.71 5.89
N ALA A 135 -10.82 -9.42 6.27
CA ALA A 135 -10.46 -8.20 6.97
C ALA A 135 -9.17 -7.57 6.42
N GLY A 136 -9.03 -6.27 6.68
CA GLY A 136 -7.85 -5.49 6.33
C GLY A 136 -7.84 -5.00 4.89
N GLU A 137 -6.63 -4.83 4.35
CA GLU A 137 -6.42 -4.20 3.04
C GLU A 137 -7.15 -4.93 1.91
N LEU A 138 -7.42 -6.23 2.07
CA LEU A 138 -8.14 -7.04 1.08
C LEU A 138 -9.56 -6.52 0.79
N GLY A 139 -10.22 -5.92 1.79
CA GLY A 139 -11.50 -5.20 1.63
C GLY A 139 -11.37 -3.81 1.00
N GLY A 140 -10.17 -3.42 0.56
CA GLY A 140 -9.87 -2.16 -0.11
C GLY A 140 -9.34 -1.04 0.78
N MET A 141 -9.32 -1.21 2.11
CA MET A 141 -8.92 -0.18 3.06
C MET A 141 -7.51 -0.42 3.61
N GLY A 142 -6.48 0.16 2.97
CA GLY A 142 -5.06 -0.13 3.25
C GLY A 142 -4.41 0.56 4.47
N LEU A 143 -5.19 1.13 5.40
CA LEU A 143 -4.62 1.74 6.61
C LEU A 143 -4.44 0.72 7.73
N ILE A 144 -3.34 0.82 8.48
CA ILE A 144 -3.07 -0.03 9.65
C ILE A 144 -4.21 0.05 10.67
N ARG A 145 -4.71 1.26 10.97
CA ARG A 145 -5.89 1.44 11.83
C ARG A 145 -7.10 0.64 11.35
N ASN A 146 -7.42 0.74 10.06
CA ASN A 146 -8.58 0.03 9.49
C ASN A 146 -8.35 -1.47 9.55
N ALA A 147 -7.14 -1.95 9.27
CA ALA A 147 -6.79 -3.35 9.39
C ALA A 147 -7.00 -3.88 10.82
N ILE A 148 -6.52 -3.15 11.83
CA ILE A 148 -6.72 -3.48 13.24
C ILE A 148 -8.21 -3.57 13.57
N GLU A 149 -8.96 -2.52 13.24
CA GLU A 149 -10.37 -2.41 13.61
C GLU A 149 -11.22 -3.48 12.91
N GLN A 150 -10.96 -3.75 11.63
CA GLN A 150 -11.68 -4.77 10.88
C GLN A 150 -11.34 -6.18 11.35
N GLY A 151 -10.07 -6.45 11.70
CA GLY A 151 -9.68 -7.74 12.28
C GLY A 151 -10.44 -8.03 13.57
N ARG A 152 -10.59 -7.02 14.43
CA ARG A 152 -11.40 -7.10 15.66
C ARG A 152 -12.88 -7.31 15.35
N GLN A 153 -13.48 -6.46 14.52
CA GLN A 153 -14.91 -6.51 14.19
C GLN A 153 -15.31 -7.82 13.50
N ALA A 154 -14.48 -8.34 12.60
CA ALA A 154 -14.74 -9.62 11.95
C ALA A 154 -14.81 -10.76 12.98
N VAL A 155 -13.92 -10.77 13.97
CA VAL A 155 -13.95 -11.79 15.03
C VAL A 155 -15.12 -11.60 15.98
N ASP A 156 -15.56 -10.36 16.26
CA ASP A 156 -16.77 -10.11 17.03
C ASP A 156 -18.02 -10.72 16.35
N GLU A 157 -18.09 -10.69 15.02
CA GLU A 157 -19.18 -11.34 14.28
C GLU A 157 -19.01 -12.87 14.25
N ILE A 158 -17.79 -13.38 14.05
CA ILE A 158 -17.50 -14.83 14.11
C ILE A 158 -17.87 -15.42 15.48
N ALA A 159 -17.59 -14.70 16.58
CA ALA A 159 -17.88 -15.16 17.94
C ALA A 159 -19.38 -15.33 18.23
N ARG A 160 -20.26 -14.74 17.40
CA ARG A 160 -21.71 -14.89 17.50
C ARG A 160 -22.24 -16.11 16.75
N LEU A 161 -21.43 -16.73 15.88
CA LEU A 161 -21.81 -17.91 15.13
C LEU A 161 -21.83 -19.17 16.02
N PRO A 162 -22.67 -20.17 15.69
CA PRO A 162 -22.62 -21.46 16.35
C PRO A 162 -21.28 -22.14 16.08
N ARG A 163 -20.71 -22.79 17.11
CA ARG A 163 -19.46 -23.55 16.96
C ARG A 163 -19.71 -24.81 16.13
N ALA A 164 -18.86 -25.03 15.12
CA ALA A 164 -18.94 -26.21 14.28
C ALA A 164 -18.51 -27.46 15.07
N HIS A 165 -19.24 -28.56 14.91
CA HIS A 165 -18.89 -29.83 15.55
C HIS A 165 -17.88 -30.58 14.68
N GLY A 166 -16.80 -31.08 15.28
CA GLY A 166 -15.78 -31.87 14.58
C GLY A 166 -14.66 -31.05 13.90
N ALA A 167 -14.62 -29.73 14.12
CA ALA A 167 -13.49 -28.89 13.76
C ALA A 167 -12.38 -28.96 14.81
N ASP A 168 -11.12 -28.84 14.39
CA ASP A 168 -9.97 -28.79 15.29
C ASP A 168 -9.84 -27.39 15.93
N TYR A 169 -10.33 -26.36 15.23
CA TYR A 169 -10.38 -24.96 15.66
C TYR A 169 -11.77 -24.34 15.41
N ASP A 170 -12.18 -23.42 16.29
CA ASP A 170 -13.34 -22.55 16.05
C ASP A 170 -13.06 -21.60 14.87
N LEU A 171 -11.82 -21.07 14.80
CA LEU A 171 -11.39 -20.09 13.81
C LEU A 171 -9.96 -20.33 13.33
N VAL A 172 -9.74 -20.33 12.01
CA VAL A 172 -8.40 -20.17 11.43
C VAL A 172 -8.25 -18.80 10.79
N ILE A 173 -7.20 -18.08 11.16
CA ILE A 173 -6.86 -16.76 10.63
C ILE A 173 -5.69 -16.92 9.65
N VAL A 174 -5.85 -16.44 8.42
CA VAL A 174 -4.83 -16.54 7.38
C VAL A 174 -4.15 -15.18 7.21
N GLY A 175 -2.88 -15.09 7.60
CA GLY A 175 -2.05 -13.89 7.60
C GLY A 175 -1.90 -13.26 8.99
N ALA A 176 -0.67 -12.90 9.37
CA ALA A 176 -0.30 -12.28 10.64
C ALA A 176 0.18 -10.83 10.48
N GLY A 177 -0.44 -10.09 9.55
CA GLY A 177 -0.33 -8.62 9.50
C GLY A 177 -1.16 -7.95 10.62
N PRO A 178 -1.27 -6.60 10.63
CA PRO A 178 -2.03 -5.88 11.66
C PRO A 178 -3.47 -6.36 11.85
N ALA A 179 -4.17 -6.74 10.76
CA ALA A 179 -5.52 -7.31 10.85
C ALA A 179 -5.52 -8.69 11.51
N GLY A 180 -4.60 -9.57 11.13
CA GLY A 180 -4.50 -10.93 11.68
C GLY A 180 -4.05 -10.97 13.14
N ILE A 181 -3.12 -10.11 13.52
CA ILE A 181 -2.71 -9.95 14.93
C ILE A 181 -3.91 -9.44 15.75
N SER A 182 -4.59 -8.38 15.29
CA SER A 182 -5.79 -7.87 15.98
C SER A 182 -6.89 -8.93 16.10
N ALA A 183 -7.13 -9.70 15.05
CA ALA A 183 -8.08 -10.81 15.05
C ALA A 183 -7.66 -11.92 16.03
N SER A 184 -6.37 -12.24 16.12
CA SER A 184 -5.85 -13.22 17.08
C SER A 184 -6.13 -12.81 18.52
N LEU A 185 -5.87 -11.54 18.84
CA LEU A 185 -6.15 -10.98 20.16
C LEU A 185 -7.66 -10.96 20.47
N ALA A 186 -8.50 -10.60 19.49
CA ALA A 186 -9.96 -10.66 19.63
C ALA A 186 -10.45 -12.10 19.86
N ALA A 187 -9.89 -13.08 19.16
CA ALA A 187 -10.25 -14.48 19.30
C ALA A 187 -9.94 -15.00 20.72
N GLN A 188 -8.79 -14.58 21.30
CA GLN A 188 -8.45 -14.85 22.70
C GLN A 188 -9.47 -14.23 23.67
N GLN A 189 -9.88 -12.97 23.45
CA GLN A 189 -10.85 -12.29 24.31
C GLN A 189 -12.23 -12.99 24.31
N HIS A 190 -12.64 -13.54 23.17
CA HIS A 190 -13.88 -14.30 23.03
C HIS A 190 -13.74 -15.77 23.44
N GLY A 191 -12.55 -16.22 23.86
CA GLY A 191 -12.30 -17.61 24.25
C GLY A 191 -12.52 -18.61 23.11
N LEU A 192 -12.21 -18.21 21.87
CA LEU A 192 -12.25 -19.08 20.70
C LEU A 192 -10.99 -19.95 20.68
N ASN A 193 -11.13 -21.22 20.32
CA ASN A 193 -9.99 -22.05 19.95
C ASN A 193 -9.55 -21.67 18.52
N TYR A 194 -8.41 -21.00 18.37
CA TYR A 194 -7.99 -20.46 17.08
C TYR A 194 -6.53 -20.79 16.74
N LEU A 195 -6.23 -20.68 15.45
CA LEU A 195 -4.88 -20.74 14.92
C LEU A 195 -4.68 -19.67 13.85
N THR A 196 -3.60 -18.90 13.96
CA THR A 196 -3.18 -17.96 12.92
C THR A 196 -2.02 -18.53 12.12
N ILE A 197 -2.11 -18.48 10.79
CA ILE A 197 -1.12 -19.05 9.87
C ILE A 197 -0.56 -17.94 8.98
N GLU A 198 0.76 -17.74 9.02
CA GLU A 198 1.51 -16.76 8.24
C GLU A 198 2.51 -17.45 7.32
N GLN A 199 2.54 -17.02 6.06
CA GLN A 199 3.36 -17.67 5.03
C GLN A 199 4.84 -17.25 5.12
N GLU A 200 5.14 -16.13 5.76
CA GLU A 200 6.49 -15.60 5.92
C GLU A 200 6.90 -15.52 7.40
N THR A 201 8.01 -14.83 7.65
CA THR A 201 8.41 -14.41 8.99
C THR A 201 7.53 -13.28 9.51
N PHE A 202 7.63 -13.02 10.81
CA PHE A 202 6.92 -11.93 11.48
C PHE A 202 7.05 -10.56 10.79
N GLY A 203 5.95 -9.79 10.82
CA GLY A 203 5.91 -8.38 10.43
C GLY A 203 5.20 -8.08 9.10
N GLY A 204 4.85 -9.10 8.32
CA GLY A 204 4.02 -8.98 7.10
C GLY A 204 4.50 -7.85 6.17
N THR A 205 3.57 -7.09 5.57
CA THR A 205 3.92 -5.98 4.66
C THR A 205 4.87 -4.94 5.27
N VAL A 206 4.81 -4.70 6.59
CA VAL A 206 5.65 -3.71 7.27
C VAL A 206 7.11 -4.17 7.31
N ALA A 207 7.37 -5.47 7.52
CA ALA A 207 8.73 -6.02 7.49
C ALA A 207 9.43 -5.80 6.15
N HIS A 208 8.66 -5.65 5.07
CA HIS A 208 9.16 -5.40 3.72
C HIS A 208 9.29 -3.91 3.38
N PHE A 209 9.12 -2.99 4.33
CA PHE A 209 9.42 -1.59 4.07
C PHE A 209 10.94 -1.34 4.05
N PRO A 210 11.43 -0.34 3.31
CA PRO A 210 12.81 0.13 3.45
C PRO A 210 13.15 0.46 4.90
N ARG A 211 14.42 0.31 5.26
CA ARG A 211 14.95 0.65 6.59
C ARG A 211 14.60 2.11 6.96
N ASN A 212 14.24 2.35 8.21
CA ASN A 212 13.84 3.67 8.73
C ASN A 212 12.63 4.32 8.04
N LYS A 213 11.87 3.59 7.21
CA LYS A 213 10.68 4.16 6.55
C LYS A 213 9.70 4.66 7.61
N LEU A 214 9.34 5.94 7.50
CA LEU A 214 8.27 6.54 8.30
C LEU A 214 6.92 5.95 7.86
N VAL A 215 6.21 5.41 8.84
CA VAL A 215 4.87 4.85 8.70
C VAL A 215 3.90 5.76 9.43
N MET A 216 2.95 6.30 8.68
CA MET A 216 1.86 7.09 9.23
C MET A 216 0.63 6.22 9.44
N THR A 217 -0.01 6.39 10.59
CA THR A 217 -1.31 5.79 10.86
C THR A 217 -2.10 6.68 11.82
N GLN A 218 -3.32 6.26 12.12
CA GLN A 218 -4.19 6.88 13.10
C GLN A 218 -4.27 6.01 14.35
N PRO A 219 -4.66 6.59 15.51
CA PRO A 219 -4.93 5.81 16.71
C PRO A 219 -5.93 4.69 16.46
N ALA A 220 -5.68 3.53 17.04
CA ALA A 220 -6.52 2.34 16.94
C ALA A 220 -6.64 1.66 18.30
N THR A 221 -7.74 0.96 18.53
CA THR A 221 -7.94 0.19 19.76
C THR A 221 -7.51 -1.25 19.51
N LEU A 222 -6.53 -1.73 20.26
CA LEU A 222 -6.13 -3.13 20.23
C LEU A 222 -6.88 -3.93 21.30
N PRO A 223 -7.47 -5.09 20.94
CA PRO A 223 -8.02 -6.03 21.90
C PRO A 223 -6.96 -6.41 22.95
N GLY A 224 -7.26 -6.23 24.24
CA GLY A 224 -6.36 -6.54 25.35
C GLY A 224 -5.33 -5.45 25.71
N TYR A 225 -5.08 -4.46 24.82
CA TYR A 225 -4.04 -3.43 25.01
C TYR A 225 -4.59 -2.00 25.05
N GLY A 226 -5.85 -1.78 24.69
CA GLY A 226 -6.49 -0.46 24.73
C GLY A 226 -6.10 0.42 23.54
N GLU A 227 -6.18 1.74 23.73
CA GLU A 227 -5.92 2.72 22.67
C GLU A 227 -4.42 2.86 22.40
N VAL A 228 -4.01 2.61 21.16
CA VAL A 228 -2.64 2.75 20.71
C VAL A 228 -2.51 3.98 19.81
N LYS A 229 -1.62 4.91 20.18
CA LYS A 229 -1.49 6.24 19.56
C LYS A 229 -0.24 6.30 18.69
N PHE A 230 -0.30 5.69 17.51
CA PHE A 230 0.69 5.91 16.46
C PHE A 230 0.21 7.05 15.56
N ARG A 231 0.95 8.16 15.52
CA ARG A 231 0.74 9.21 14.51
C ARG A 231 1.76 9.05 13.39
N GLU A 232 3.01 8.93 13.79
CA GLU A 232 4.16 8.72 12.92
C GLU A 232 5.16 7.84 13.68
N ILE A 233 5.63 6.77 13.06
CA ILE A 233 6.55 5.79 13.67
C ILE A 233 7.43 5.20 12.56
N ASN A 234 8.71 4.97 12.82
CA ASN A 234 9.55 4.26 11.86
C ASN A 234 9.19 2.76 11.81
N LYS A 235 9.60 2.08 10.73
CA LYS A 235 9.38 0.65 10.51
C LYS A 235 9.84 -0.20 11.71
N GLU A 236 11.05 0.03 12.20
CA GLU A 236 11.70 -0.82 13.20
C GLU A 236 10.96 -0.76 14.55
N SER A 237 10.65 0.45 15.03
CA SER A 237 9.86 0.66 16.25
C SER A 237 8.44 0.11 16.12
N LEU A 238 7.84 0.16 14.92
CA LEU A 238 6.54 -0.45 14.67
C LEU A 238 6.59 -1.98 14.75
N LEU A 239 7.63 -2.60 14.18
CA LEU A 239 7.84 -4.05 14.29
C LEU A 239 8.13 -4.48 15.73
N GLU A 240 8.94 -3.72 16.47
CA GLU A 240 9.22 -3.97 17.88
C GLU A 240 7.93 -3.91 18.71
N PHE A 241 7.09 -2.90 18.48
CA PHE A 241 5.79 -2.81 19.13
C PHE A 241 4.93 -4.06 18.89
N TRP A 242 4.78 -4.47 17.62
CA TRP A 242 3.99 -5.66 17.29
C TRP A 242 4.58 -6.93 17.87
N SER A 243 5.91 -7.03 17.94
CA SER A 243 6.62 -8.18 18.50
C SER A 243 6.32 -8.31 19.99
N ASN A 244 6.37 -7.19 20.72
CA ASN A 244 5.97 -7.13 22.13
C ASN A 244 4.50 -7.55 22.31
N VAL A 245 3.58 -7.06 21.47
CA VAL A 245 2.16 -7.45 21.52
C VAL A 245 1.97 -8.96 21.32
N VAL A 246 2.59 -9.55 20.30
CA VAL A 246 2.47 -10.99 20.03
C VAL A 246 3.07 -11.82 21.16
N ARG A 247 4.24 -11.42 21.67
CA ARG A 247 4.93 -12.12 22.77
C ARG A 247 4.13 -12.05 24.07
N ASP A 248 3.69 -10.86 24.45
CA ASP A 248 3.05 -10.63 25.75
C ASP A 248 1.62 -11.22 25.79
N SER A 249 0.94 -11.32 24.65
CA SER A 249 -0.39 -11.96 24.53
C SER A 249 -0.33 -13.49 24.41
N GLY A 250 0.83 -14.05 24.05
CA GLY A 250 0.95 -15.48 23.73
C GLY A 250 0.08 -15.89 22.55
N ALA A 251 -0.14 -15.00 21.58
CA ALA A 251 -0.99 -15.29 20.43
C ALA A 251 -0.51 -16.52 19.66
N ASN A 252 -1.42 -17.46 19.37
CA ASN A 252 -1.12 -18.69 18.64
C ASN A 252 -0.93 -18.43 17.14
N ILE A 253 0.31 -18.13 16.74
CA ILE A 253 0.69 -17.81 15.36
C ILE A 253 1.78 -18.78 14.90
N ILE A 254 1.58 -19.38 13.73
CA ILE A 254 2.57 -20.23 13.05
C ILE A 254 3.07 -19.48 11.82
N TYR A 255 4.40 -19.35 11.72
CA TYR A 255 5.11 -18.69 10.63
C TYR A 255 5.67 -19.70 9.63
N ASP A 256 6.15 -19.20 8.48
CA ASP A 256 6.78 -20.01 7.42
C ASP A 256 5.87 -21.15 6.91
N GLU A 257 4.55 -20.92 6.92
CA GLU A 257 3.54 -21.89 6.51
C GLU A 257 2.47 -21.22 5.64
N ARG A 258 2.43 -21.58 4.36
CA ARG A 258 1.47 -20.97 3.42
C ARG A 258 0.19 -21.80 3.36
N VAL A 259 -0.96 -21.16 3.52
CA VAL A 259 -2.26 -21.75 3.17
C VAL A 259 -2.39 -21.81 1.65
N THR A 260 -2.64 -23.01 1.12
CA THR A 260 -2.69 -23.28 -0.33
C THR A 260 -4.09 -23.61 -0.82
N ARG A 261 -4.98 -24.11 0.05
CA ARG A 261 -6.34 -24.52 -0.31
C ARG A 261 -7.28 -24.39 0.88
N ILE A 262 -8.52 -23.97 0.63
CA ILE A 262 -9.59 -23.92 1.62
C ILE A 262 -10.86 -24.46 0.97
N GLU A 263 -11.42 -25.53 1.52
CA GLU A 263 -12.60 -26.22 0.99
C GLU A 263 -13.62 -26.45 2.11
N ASP A 264 -14.90 -26.22 1.84
CA ASP A 264 -15.98 -26.60 2.76
C ASP A 264 -16.26 -28.11 2.65
N VAL A 265 -16.11 -28.82 3.76
CA VAL A 265 -16.41 -30.24 3.92
C VAL A 265 -17.55 -30.40 4.90
N SER A 266 -18.78 -30.28 4.39
CA SER A 266 -20.03 -30.48 5.16
C SER A 266 -20.22 -29.52 6.35
N GLY A 267 -19.87 -28.25 6.19
CA GLY A 267 -20.01 -27.22 7.24
C GLY A 267 -18.77 -27.06 8.13
N VAL A 268 -17.66 -27.70 7.77
CA VAL A 268 -16.33 -27.54 8.39
C VAL A 268 -15.32 -27.30 7.28
N PHE A 269 -14.46 -26.29 7.41
CA PHE A 269 -13.45 -26.01 6.41
C PHE A 269 -12.24 -26.91 6.58
N SER A 270 -11.83 -27.59 5.50
CA SER A 270 -10.51 -28.20 5.38
C SER A 270 -9.53 -27.20 4.79
N ILE A 271 -8.46 -26.90 5.53
CA ILE A 271 -7.48 -25.87 5.19
C ILE A 271 -6.13 -26.56 5.02
N ALA A 272 -5.70 -26.69 3.77
CA ALA A 272 -4.41 -27.27 3.45
C ALA A 272 -3.33 -26.19 3.41
N THR A 273 -2.18 -26.51 3.98
CA THR A 273 -0.99 -25.68 3.99
C THR A 273 0.18 -26.40 3.33
N THR A 274 1.32 -25.71 3.22
CA THR A 274 2.58 -26.32 2.76
C THR A 274 3.11 -27.40 3.70
N GLN A 275 2.58 -27.53 4.92
CA GLN A 275 3.09 -28.47 5.92
C GLN A 275 2.05 -29.47 6.43
N ARG A 276 0.77 -29.07 6.54
CA ARG A 276 -0.30 -29.90 7.13
C ARG A 276 -1.68 -29.51 6.61
N GLU A 277 -2.68 -30.23 7.08
CA GLU A 277 -4.10 -29.89 6.88
C GLU A 277 -4.75 -29.71 8.27
N VAL A 278 -5.58 -28.67 8.41
CA VAL A 278 -6.29 -28.34 9.65
C VAL A 278 -7.77 -28.10 9.37
N ARG A 279 -8.64 -28.37 10.34
CA ARG A 279 -10.08 -28.15 10.19
C ARG A 279 -10.59 -27.02 11.08
N ALA A 280 -11.41 -26.15 10.51
CA ALA A 280 -11.97 -24.99 11.23
C ALA A 280 -13.46 -24.79 10.99
N GLY A 281 -14.17 -24.28 12.00
CA GLY A 281 -15.57 -23.86 11.84
C GLY A 281 -15.74 -22.55 11.04
N SER A 282 -14.74 -21.68 11.06
CA SER A 282 -14.71 -20.44 10.29
C SER A 282 -13.29 -20.09 9.86
N VAL A 283 -13.19 -19.30 8.80
CA VAL A 283 -11.92 -18.81 8.24
C VAL A 283 -11.96 -17.29 8.15
N LEU A 284 -10.93 -16.62 8.66
CA LEU A 284 -10.71 -15.19 8.44
C LEU A 284 -9.49 -14.96 7.55
N LEU A 285 -9.71 -14.39 6.37
CA LEU A 285 -8.65 -14.02 5.44
C LEU A 285 -8.15 -12.60 5.76
N ALA A 286 -6.94 -12.52 6.31
CA ALA A 286 -6.23 -11.29 6.68
C ALA A 286 -4.91 -11.11 5.88
N ILE A 287 -4.90 -11.59 4.63
CA ILE A 287 -3.72 -11.74 3.78
C ILE A 287 -3.23 -10.44 3.08
N GLY A 288 -3.94 -9.32 3.27
CA GLY A 288 -3.61 -8.03 2.64
C GLY A 288 -3.70 -8.02 1.11
N ARG A 289 -3.15 -6.99 0.46
CA ARG A 289 -3.11 -6.89 -1.02
C ARG A 289 -1.71 -6.79 -1.63
N ARG A 290 -0.66 -6.89 -0.81
CA ARG A 290 0.73 -6.93 -1.29
C ARG A 290 0.91 -8.01 -2.36
N GLY A 291 0.23 -9.14 -2.17
CA GLY A 291 0.30 -10.28 -3.06
C GLY A 291 1.67 -10.95 -3.03
N THR A 292 1.81 -11.96 -3.87
CA THR A 292 3.11 -12.60 -4.14
C THR A 292 3.87 -11.73 -5.14
N PRO A 293 5.18 -11.48 -4.94
CA PRO A 293 6.00 -10.84 -5.96
C PRO A 293 5.82 -11.52 -7.31
N ARG A 294 5.71 -10.72 -8.37
CA ARG A 294 5.60 -11.24 -9.73
C ARG A 294 6.95 -11.79 -10.16
N ALA A 295 7.01 -13.10 -10.40
CA ALA A 295 8.15 -13.75 -11.02
C ALA A 295 8.39 -13.22 -12.43
N LEU A 296 9.65 -13.21 -12.85
CA LEU A 296 10.10 -12.99 -14.21
C LEU A 296 9.95 -14.26 -15.06
N ASP A 297 9.89 -15.43 -14.40
CA ASP A 297 9.82 -16.75 -15.01
C ASP A 297 11.03 -17.03 -15.92
N VAL A 298 12.23 -16.65 -15.45
CA VAL A 298 13.50 -16.81 -16.16
C VAL A 298 14.44 -17.77 -15.43
N PRO A 299 15.33 -18.50 -16.13
CA PRO A 299 16.32 -19.34 -15.47
C PRO A 299 17.22 -18.53 -14.53
N GLY A 300 17.45 -19.05 -13.32
CA GLY A 300 18.29 -18.45 -12.28
C GLY A 300 17.62 -17.39 -11.40
N GLU A 301 16.32 -17.17 -11.55
CA GLU A 301 15.54 -16.28 -10.67
C GLU A 301 15.47 -16.76 -9.20
N ASP A 302 15.74 -18.04 -8.96
CA ASP A 302 15.78 -18.67 -7.64
C ASP A 302 17.16 -18.61 -6.96
N LEU A 303 18.16 -18.00 -7.60
CA LEU A 303 19.50 -17.83 -7.04
C LEU A 303 19.46 -16.93 -5.77
N PRO A 304 20.33 -17.18 -4.79
CA PRO A 304 20.27 -16.53 -3.46
C PRO A 304 20.51 -15.01 -3.49
N HIS A 305 21.13 -14.49 -4.55
CA HIS A 305 21.38 -13.06 -4.73
C HIS A 305 20.25 -12.33 -5.48
N VAL A 306 19.15 -13.05 -5.79
CA VAL A 306 17.95 -12.50 -6.41
C VAL A 306 16.91 -12.22 -5.32
N VAL A 307 16.52 -10.96 -5.19
CA VAL A 307 15.53 -10.50 -4.22
C VAL A 307 14.44 -9.68 -4.90
N TYR A 308 13.24 -9.66 -4.35
CA TYR A 308 12.10 -8.96 -4.95
C TYR A 308 11.86 -7.56 -4.39
N ARG A 309 12.81 -7.07 -3.58
CA ARG A 309 12.72 -5.75 -2.95
C ARG A 309 14.05 -5.32 -2.34
N LEU A 310 14.32 -4.01 -2.39
CA LEU A 310 15.38 -3.38 -1.60
C LEU A 310 14.90 -3.10 -0.17
N ILE A 311 15.58 -3.68 0.83
CA ILE A 311 15.33 -3.41 2.26
C ILE A 311 16.33 -2.40 2.80
N ASP A 312 17.62 -2.65 2.58
CA ASP A 312 18.72 -1.82 3.03
C ASP A 312 19.71 -1.60 1.86
N PRO A 313 19.87 -0.37 1.35
CA PRO A 313 20.86 -0.07 0.31
C PRO A 313 22.28 -0.43 0.71
N GLU A 314 22.65 -0.23 1.98
CA GLU A 314 24.04 -0.36 2.46
C GLU A 314 24.58 -1.79 2.29
N GLN A 315 23.70 -2.80 2.26
CA GLN A 315 24.06 -4.20 1.97
C GLN A 315 24.73 -4.37 0.58
N TYR A 316 24.47 -3.46 -0.35
CA TYR A 316 24.91 -3.53 -1.74
C TYR A 316 26.08 -2.59 -2.06
N ALA A 317 26.68 -1.95 -1.05
CA ALA A 317 27.85 -1.08 -1.23
C ALA A 317 28.99 -1.82 -1.97
N GLY A 318 29.58 -1.17 -2.97
CA GLY A 318 30.62 -1.70 -3.84
C GLY A 318 30.21 -2.84 -4.78
N MET A 319 28.92 -3.22 -4.84
CA MET A 319 28.43 -4.32 -5.69
C MET A 319 27.89 -3.81 -7.03
N ARG A 320 27.84 -4.70 -8.03
CA ARG A 320 27.14 -4.49 -9.30
C ARG A 320 25.70 -4.98 -9.17
N VAL A 321 24.74 -4.07 -9.19
CA VAL A 321 23.34 -4.38 -8.90
C VAL A 321 22.45 -4.11 -10.10
N LEU A 322 21.73 -5.15 -10.55
CA LEU A 322 20.64 -5.02 -11.51
C LEU A 322 19.33 -4.77 -10.77
N VAL A 323 18.71 -3.62 -11.00
CA VAL A 323 17.31 -3.36 -10.61
C VAL A 323 16.40 -3.57 -11.80
N VAL A 324 15.36 -4.39 -11.64
CA VAL A 324 14.41 -4.74 -12.71
C VAL A 324 13.06 -4.10 -12.45
N GLY A 325 12.58 -3.25 -13.37
CA GLY A 325 11.24 -2.66 -13.30
C GLY A 325 11.17 -1.20 -13.76
N GLY A 326 9.95 -0.67 -13.87
CA GLY A 326 9.72 0.70 -14.34
C GLY A 326 8.62 1.45 -13.60
N GLY A 327 8.20 0.94 -12.44
CA GLY A 327 7.30 1.63 -11.50
C GLY A 327 8.07 2.20 -10.32
N ASP A 328 7.39 2.91 -9.43
CA ASP A 328 8.03 3.63 -8.31
C ASP A 328 8.96 2.77 -7.46
N SER A 329 8.58 1.55 -7.11
CA SER A 329 9.45 0.67 -6.32
C SER A 329 10.80 0.37 -6.98
N ALA A 330 10.85 0.28 -8.31
CA ALA A 330 12.10 0.07 -9.03
C ALA A 330 12.95 1.34 -9.06
N LEU A 331 12.33 2.49 -9.34
CA LEU A 331 13.04 3.77 -9.41
C LEU A 331 13.50 4.23 -8.03
N GLU A 332 12.71 4.02 -6.98
CA GLU A 332 13.10 4.32 -5.60
C GLU A 332 14.26 3.44 -5.16
N ALA A 333 14.22 2.13 -5.45
CA ALA A 333 15.31 1.22 -5.13
C ALA A 333 16.60 1.62 -5.85
N ALA A 334 16.54 1.85 -7.16
CA ALA A 334 17.70 2.25 -7.95
C ALA A 334 18.26 3.61 -7.50
N ALA A 335 17.40 4.59 -7.21
CA ALA A 335 17.83 5.89 -6.74
C ALA A 335 18.46 5.82 -5.33
N SER A 336 17.88 5.04 -4.40
CA SER A 336 18.45 4.85 -3.07
C SER A 336 19.82 4.16 -3.11
N LEU A 337 20.01 3.14 -3.95
CA LEU A 337 21.33 2.54 -4.15
C LEU A 337 22.36 3.58 -4.59
N VAL A 338 22.01 4.44 -5.54
CA VAL A 338 22.91 5.49 -6.06
C VAL A 338 23.16 6.61 -5.04
N GLU A 339 22.15 7.00 -4.26
CA GLU A 339 22.22 8.13 -3.34
C GLU A 339 22.88 7.77 -2.00
N GLU A 340 22.79 6.50 -1.59
CA GLU A 340 23.19 6.04 -0.26
C GLU A 340 24.44 5.14 -0.29
N THR A 341 24.89 4.69 -1.46
CA THR A 341 26.04 3.78 -1.60
C THR A 341 26.92 4.10 -2.81
N ASP A 342 28.01 3.35 -2.94
CA ASP A 342 28.92 3.34 -4.10
C ASP A 342 28.66 2.15 -5.05
N ALA A 343 27.47 1.54 -5.01
CA ALA A 343 27.07 0.43 -5.88
C ALA A 343 27.04 0.84 -7.37
N GLU A 344 27.43 -0.08 -8.25
CA GLU A 344 27.31 0.09 -9.70
C GLU A 344 25.92 -0.37 -10.16
N VAL A 345 25.01 0.59 -10.42
CA VAL A 345 23.59 0.28 -10.63
C VAL A 345 23.20 0.26 -12.11
N ILE A 346 22.59 -0.84 -12.54
CA ILE A 346 21.88 -0.95 -13.81
C ILE A 346 20.38 -1.00 -13.52
N LEU A 347 19.60 -0.06 -14.07
CA LEU A 347 18.13 -0.13 -14.05
C LEU A 347 17.64 -0.63 -15.41
N ALA A 348 17.10 -1.85 -15.45
CA ALA A 348 16.54 -2.44 -16.65
C ALA A 348 15.01 -2.45 -16.64
N TYR A 349 14.40 -2.02 -17.75
CA TYR A 349 12.95 -2.03 -17.92
C TYR A 349 12.56 -2.42 -19.34
N ARG A 350 11.57 -3.33 -19.45
CA ARG A 350 11.03 -3.81 -20.72
C ARG A 350 10.30 -2.75 -21.54
N GLY A 351 9.78 -1.71 -20.90
CA GLY A 351 9.06 -0.64 -21.59
C GLY A 351 10.00 0.39 -22.19
N ALA A 352 9.51 1.13 -23.19
CA ALA A 352 10.27 2.18 -23.86
C ALA A 352 10.38 3.48 -23.05
N ALA A 353 9.57 3.66 -22.00
CA ALA A 353 9.57 4.85 -21.15
C ALA A 353 9.06 4.54 -19.73
N LEU A 354 9.53 5.29 -18.73
CA LEU A 354 9.19 5.12 -17.30
C LEU A 354 7.85 5.76 -16.90
N GLY A 355 6.87 5.81 -17.81
CA GLY A 355 5.61 6.56 -17.60
C GLY A 355 4.72 6.07 -16.46
N ARG A 356 5.02 4.90 -15.86
CA ARG A 356 4.26 4.36 -14.72
C ARG A 356 4.72 4.92 -13.38
N ALA A 357 5.89 5.54 -13.32
CA ALA A 357 6.48 6.04 -12.09
C ALA A 357 6.22 7.53 -11.91
N LYS A 358 6.19 7.96 -10.65
CA LYS A 358 5.95 9.34 -10.24
C LYS A 358 6.99 10.29 -10.85
N PRO A 359 6.61 11.53 -11.22
CA PRO A 359 7.54 12.51 -11.80
C PRO A 359 8.84 12.68 -10.99
N ARG A 360 8.71 12.82 -9.67
CA ARG A 360 9.85 12.96 -8.75
C ARG A 360 10.85 11.80 -8.86
N ASN A 361 10.36 10.56 -8.95
CA ASN A 361 11.21 9.38 -9.08
C ASN A 361 11.85 9.31 -10.46
N ARG A 362 11.13 9.70 -11.52
CA ARG A 362 11.70 9.82 -12.87
C ARG A 362 12.82 10.85 -12.94
N GLU A 363 12.66 12.00 -12.29
CA GLU A 363 13.69 13.05 -12.23
C GLU A 363 14.94 12.62 -11.44
N ARG A 364 14.77 11.84 -10.36
CA ARG A 364 15.91 11.24 -9.64
C ARG A 364 16.73 10.33 -10.55
N ILE A 365 16.06 9.42 -11.27
CA ILE A 365 16.71 8.51 -12.20
C ILE A 365 17.31 9.23 -13.41
N ALA A 366 16.63 10.23 -13.96
CA ALA A 366 17.16 11.03 -15.06
C ALA A 366 18.49 11.72 -14.67
N ARG A 367 18.52 12.38 -13.51
CA ARG A 367 19.74 13.01 -12.98
C ARG A 367 20.86 12.00 -12.74
N ALA A 368 20.55 10.83 -12.17
CA ALA A 368 21.52 9.76 -11.94
C ALA A 368 22.07 9.16 -13.25
N ALA A 369 21.22 9.05 -14.29
CA ALA A 369 21.65 8.58 -15.60
C ALA A 369 22.50 9.62 -16.34
N GLU A 370 22.14 10.91 -16.26
CA GLU A 370 22.89 12.02 -16.86
C GLU A 370 24.27 12.22 -16.23
N SER A 371 24.39 12.03 -14.91
CA SER A 371 25.69 12.10 -14.21
C SER A 371 26.56 10.86 -14.42
N GLY A 372 26.02 9.78 -15.01
CA GLY A 372 26.70 8.50 -15.17
C GLY A 372 26.72 7.63 -13.91
N ALA A 373 26.04 8.04 -12.84
CA ALA A 373 25.95 7.27 -11.59
C ALA A 373 25.07 6.01 -11.71
N LEU A 374 24.21 5.95 -12.74
CA LEU A 374 23.36 4.80 -13.04
C LEU A 374 23.27 4.55 -14.53
N ARG A 375 23.23 3.28 -14.92
CA ARG A 375 22.97 2.88 -16.30
C ARG A 375 21.50 2.52 -16.51
N LEU A 376 20.78 3.35 -17.25
CA LEU A 376 19.37 3.10 -17.60
C LEU A 376 19.24 2.30 -18.92
N LEU A 377 18.62 1.12 -18.85
CA LEU A 377 18.37 0.23 -19.98
C LEU A 377 16.85 0.06 -20.23
N LEU A 378 16.31 0.87 -21.14
CA LEU A 378 14.92 0.77 -21.60
C LEU A 378 14.78 -0.26 -22.74
N SER A 379 13.55 -0.74 -22.96
CA SER A 379 13.24 -1.79 -23.94
C SER A 379 14.12 -3.03 -23.77
N THR A 380 14.37 -3.41 -22.52
CA THR A 380 15.30 -4.49 -22.16
C THR A 380 14.58 -5.57 -21.38
N ASN A 381 14.70 -6.82 -21.83
CA ASN A 381 14.19 -8.01 -21.14
C ASN A 381 15.35 -8.74 -20.46
N ILE A 382 15.07 -9.37 -19.32
CA ILE A 382 15.97 -10.30 -18.67
C ILE A 382 15.69 -11.66 -19.29
N ILE A 383 16.73 -12.35 -19.76
CA ILE A 383 16.59 -13.68 -20.36
C ILE A 383 17.01 -14.76 -19.37
N GLN A 384 18.08 -14.51 -18.61
CA GLN A 384 18.63 -15.45 -17.64
C GLN A 384 19.46 -14.70 -16.60
N ILE A 385 19.45 -15.21 -15.37
CA ILE A 385 20.30 -14.77 -14.26
C ILE A 385 21.31 -15.90 -13.98
N GLU A 386 22.57 -15.55 -13.83
CA GLU A 386 23.67 -16.48 -13.56
C GLU A 386 24.39 -16.05 -12.27
N PRO A 387 25.26 -16.90 -11.67
CA PRO A 387 25.91 -16.57 -10.40
C PRO A 387 26.72 -15.26 -10.37
N GLU A 388 27.31 -14.86 -11.50
CA GLU A 388 28.17 -13.66 -11.60
C GLU A 388 27.79 -12.73 -12.76
N ASN A 389 26.74 -13.07 -13.52
CA ASN A 389 26.33 -12.35 -14.72
C ASN A 389 24.81 -12.38 -14.90
N VAL A 390 24.31 -11.46 -15.72
CA VAL A 390 22.91 -11.44 -16.20
C VAL A 390 22.90 -11.33 -17.71
N LEU A 391 22.06 -12.14 -18.36
CA LEU A 391 21.82 -12.09 -19.80
C LEU A 391 20.63 -11.19 -20.10
N LEU A 392 20.88 -10.04 -20.72
CA LEU A 392 19.86 -9.07 -21.08
C LEU A 392 19.67 -9.04 -22.59
N GLU A 393 18.41 -8.98 -23.04
CA GLU A 393 18.05 -8.76 -24.44
C GLU A 393 17.56 -7.34 -24.65
N ARG A 394 18.14 -6.64 -25.63
CA ARG A 394 17.68 -5.33 -26.09
C ARG A 394 17.74 -5.26 -27.61
N ASN A 395 16.61 -4.92 -28.25
CA ASN A 395 16.49 -4.85 -29.72
C ASN A 395 16.93 -6.14 -30.44
N GLY A 396 16.56 -7.30 -29.89
CA GLY A 396 16.93 -8.62 -30.43
C GLY A 396 18.41 -8.99 -30.28
N ARG A 397 19.19 -8.20 -29.54
CA ARG A 397 20.59 -8.50 -29.23
C ARG A 397 20.72 -8.86 -27.76
N GLN A 398 21.28 -10.03 -27.49
CA GLN A 398 21.58 -10.51 -26.15
C GLN A 398 23.01 -10.14 -25.75
N ARG A 399 23.20 -9.71 -24.50
CA ARG A 399 24.52 -9.38 -23.92
C ARG A 399 24.57 -9.77 -22.46
N HIS A 400 25.72 -10.29 -22.03
CA HIS A 400 26.02 -10.53 -20.63
C HIS A 400 26.50 -9.23 -19.97
N PHE A 401 26.08 -9.04 -18.73
CA PHE A 401 26.55 -7.99 -17.84
C PHE A 401 27.02 -8.65 -16.55
N PRO A 402 28.23 -8.33 -16.06
CA PRO A 402 28.65 -8.78 -14.74
C PRO A 402 27.73 -8.23 -13.67
N ASN A 403 27.34 -9.07 -12.71
CA ASN A 403 26.30 -8.75 -11.75
C ASN A 403 26.48 -9.55 -10.46
N ASP A 404 26.36 -8.89 -9.32
CA ASP A 404 26.50 -9.50 -7.99
C ASP A 404 25.15 -9.68 -7.29
N ALA A 405 24.17 -8.83 -7.60
CA ALA A 405 22.82 -8.89 -7.02
C ALA A 405 21.73 -8.45 -8.00
N VAL A 406 20.54 -9.04 -7.91
CA VAL A 406 19.37 -8.66 -8.72
C VAL A 406 18.19 -8.30 -7.83
N ILE A 407 17.62 -7.12 -8.04
CA ILE A 407 16.44 -6.63 -7.31
C ILE A 407 15.25 -6.53 -8.28
N ILE A 408 14.31 -7.47 -8.16
CA ILE A 408 13.14 -7.60 -9.04
C ILE A 408 11.96 -6.79 -8.48
N CYS A 409 11.71 -5.63 -9.07
CA CYS A 409 10.58 -4.75 -8.77
C CYS A 409 9.51 -4.82 -9.88
N ALA A 410 9.03 -6.02 -10.20
CA ALA A 410 8.08 -6.29 -11.27
C ALA A 410 6.58 -6.14 -10.88
N GLY A 411 6.32 -5.75 -9.63
CA GLY A 411 4.97 -5.65 -9.04
C GLY A 411 4.52 -6.94 -8.34
N GLY A 412 3.31 -6.93 -7.78
CA GLY A 412 2.71 -8.10 -7.13
C GLY A 412 1.58 -8.72 -7.96
N VAL A 413 1.31 -10.00 -7.72
CA VAL A 413 0.10 -10.69 -8.17
C VAL A 413 -0.89 -10.70 -7.02
N LEU A 414 -2.07 -10.11 -7.24
CA LEU A 414 -3.15 -10.12 -6.24
C LEU A 414 -3.63 -11.57 -6.01
N PRO A 415 -4.09 -11.92 -4.80
CA PRO A 415 -4.56 -13.27 -4.49
C PRO A 415 -5.92 -13.60 -5.12
N THR A 416 -6.30 -12.96 -6.22
CA THR A 416 -7.61 -13.08 -6.87
C THR A 416 -7.93 -14.52 -7.24
N ASP A 417 -6.97 -15.25 -7.81
CA ASP A 417 -7.18 -16.66 -8.19
C ASP A 417 -7.37 -17.57 -6.97
N PHE A 418 -6.62 -17.32 -5.90
CA PHE A 418 -6.80 -18.01 -4.62
C PHE A 418 -8.21 -17.77 -4.06
N LEU A 419 -8.67 -16.51 -4.03
CA LEU A 419 -10.03 -16.19 -3.57
C LEU A 419 -11.12 -16.84 -4.43
N ARG A 420 -10.94 -16.83 -5.77
CA ARG A 420 -11.87 -17.51 -6.69
C ARG A 420 -11.90 -19.01 -6.44
N SER A 421 -10.77 -19.63 -6.10
CA SER A 421 -10.71 -21.08 -5.79
C SER A 421 -11.50 -21.46 -4.54
N ILE A 422 -11.67 -20.53 -3.59
CA ILE A 422 -12.52 -20.70 -2.39
C ILE A 422 -14.02 -20.50 -2.74
N GLY A 423 -14.34 -19.98 -3.93
CA GLY A 423 -15.70 -19.62 -4.33
C GLY A 423 -16.07 -18.16 -4.01
N ILE A 424 -15.11 -17.31 -3.63
CA ILE A 424 -15.36 -15.90 -3.34
C ILE A 424 -15.55 -15.11 -4.63
N ASN A 425 -16.65 -14.37 -4.70
CA ASN A 425 -16.98 -13.51 -5.83
C ASN A 425 -16.09 -12.27 -5.83
N ILE A 426 -15.46 -11.99 -6.98
CA ILE A 426 -14.66 -10.80 -7.21
C ILE A 426 -15.46 -9.82 -8.04
N GLN A 427 -15.59 -8.58 -7.56
CA GLN A 427 -16.29 -7.50 -8.23
C GLN A 427 -15.31 -6.41 -8.65
N THR A 428 -15.50 -5.87 -9.85
CA THR A 428 -14.76 -4.69 -10.30
C THR A 428 -15.55 -3.44 -9.97
N LYS A 429 -14.99 -2.60 -9.09
CA LYS A 429 -15.60 -1.34 -8.64
C LYS A 429 -15.11 -0.18 -9.50
N TYR A 430 -16.03 0.66 -9.98
CA TYR A 430 -15.77 1.84 -10.83
C TYR A 430 -16.33 3.11 -10.19
N GLY A 431 -15.58 3.75 -9.30
CA GLY A 431 -15.99 5.01 -8.67
C GLY A 431 -17.12 4.86 -7.66
N THR A 432 -17.30 3.67 -7.09
CA THR A 432 -18.32 3.35 -6.10
C THR A 432 -17.73 3.32 -4.70
N ALA A 433 -18.50 3.78 -3.70
CA ALA A 433 -18.12 3.70 -2.29
C ALA A 433 -18.09 2.27 -1.73
#